data_AF-A0A3N5TWS5-F1
#
_entry.id   AF-A0A3N5TWS5-F1
#
_cell.length_a   1.000
_cell.length_b   1.000
_cell.length_c   1.000
_cell.angle_alpha   90.00
_cell.angle_beta   90.00
_cell.angle_gamma   90.00
#
_symmetry.space_group_name_H-M   'P 1'
#
loop_
_entity.id
_entity.type
_entity.pdbx_description
1 polymer ?
#
loop_
_entity_poly.entity_id
_entity_poly.type
_entity_poly.pdbx_seq_one_letter_code
_entity_poly.pdbx_strand_id
1 'polypeptide(L)'
;MTSHNQIGIFPDMIVHPKIKNNICLNAHPKGLEYLVDREIEYVKRQKRIDGPKNVLVIGASTGYGLASRIVAAFGSGAATVGVASGRHPTAVRTGNVGHYTMRAFDRAASSEGLYARSIFGDAFSDEIKDEVVEVLKSGNMKLDLVVYSLAASSRKIPGTGEIFRGSIRPIGRSYSSKSLDAGTEKIKMISFEPATEADIKGAVKVMGGEDWELWINRLQ
;
A
#
# COMPACT_ATOMS: atom_id res chain seq x y z
N MET A 1 -2.92 -5.44 -33.07
CA MET A 1 -2.16 -6.62 -32.62
C MET A 1 -0.71 -6.23 -32.47
N THR A 2 -0.26 -5.94 -31.26
CA THR A 2 1.12 -6.18 -30.78
C THR A 2 1.10 -6.00 -29.25
N SER A 3 1.53 -7.06 -28.59
CA SER A 3 1.44 -7.35 -27.17
C SER A 3 2.28 -6.40 -26.31
N HIS A 4 1.62 -5.72 -25.36
CA HIS A 4 2.30 -5.02 -24.26
C HIS A 4 2.48 -5.88 -23.00
N ASN A 5 2.25 -7.19 -23.10
CA ASN A 5 2.66 -8.15 -22.07
C ASN A 5 4.08 -8.65 -22.37
N GLN A 6 5.07 -7.76 -22.23
CA GLN A 6 6.42 -8.25 -21.98
C GLN A 6 6.50 -8.65 -20.52
N ILE A 7 6.36 -9.96 -20.34
CA ILE A 7 6.72 -10.72 -19.16
C ILE A 7 8.17 -10.36 -18.81
N GLY A 8 8.35 -9.53 -17.79
CA GLY A 8 9.64 -9.37 -17.12
C GLY A 8 9.93 -10.59 -16.26
N ILE A 9 10.09 -11.77 -16.89
CA ILE A 9 10.92 -12.81 -16.29
C ILE A 9 12.32 -12.22 -16.33
N PHE A 10 12.90 -11.96 -15.16
CA PHE A 10 14.32 -11.73 -14.96
C PHE A 10 14.99 -13.11 -15.07
N PRO A 11 15.40 -13.62 -16.23
CA PRO A 11 15.84 -15.00 -16.33
C PRO A 11 17.20 -15.17 -15.63
N ASP A 12 17.97 -14.08 -15.49
CA ASP A 12 19.39 -14.13 -15.16
C ASP A 12 19.80 -13.38 -13.87
N MET A 13 18.87 -12.79 -13.12
CA MET A 13 19.20 -12.08 -11.87
C MET A 13 18.73 -12.86 -10.64
N ILE A 14 19.69 -13.45 -9.92
CA ILE A 14 19.44 -14.07 -8.62
C ILE A 14 19.23 -12.97 -7.57
N VAL A 15 18.04 -12.92 -6.98
CA VAL A 15 17.68 -11.91 -5.97
C VAL A 15 18.01 -12.41 -4.56
N HIS A 16 19.15 -11.98 -4.02
CA HIS A 16 19.48 -12.20 -2.61
C HIS A 16 18.90 -11.10 -1.70
N PRO A 17 18.47 -11.41 -0.46
CA PRO A 17 18.03 -10.39 0.49
C PRO A 17 19.09 -9.32 0.72
N LYS A 18 18.74 -8.04 0.54
CA LYS A 18 19.63 -6.91 0.84
C LYS A 18 19.08 -6.15 2.04
N ILE A 19 19.45 -6.59 3.24
CA ILE A 19 18.91 -6.08 4.51
C ILE A 19 19.92 -5.13 5.15
N LYS A 20 19.46 -3.94 5.55
CA LYS A 20 20.21 -3.00 6.39
C LYS A 20 19.34 -2.60 7.57
N ASN A 21 19.78 -2.93 8.79
CA ASN A 21 18.99 -2.80 10.01
C ASN A 21 17.63 -3.52 9.84
N ASN A 22 16.54 -2.79 9.97
CA ASN A 22 15.16 -3.27 9.80
C ASN A 22 14.58 -2.99 8.39
N ILE A 23 15.41 -2.62 7.41
CA ILE A 23 14.97 -2.26 6.05
C ILE A 23 15.52 -3.27 5.04
N CYS A 24 14.63 -3.92 4.31
CA CYS A 24 14.99 -4.67 3.10
C CYS A 24 14.96 -3.74 1.87
N LEU A 25 16.08 -3.66 1.15
CA LEU A 25 16.30 -2.69 0.06
C LEU A 25 15.81 -3.18 -1.32
N ASN A 26 15.47 -4.47 -1.41
CA ASN A 26 14.97 -5.14 -2.61
C ASN A 26 13.76 -6.04 -2.28
N ALA A 27 13.12 -6.57 -3.31
CA ALA A 27 11.93 -7.40 -3.20
C ALA A 27 12.01 -8.58 -4.16
N HIS A 28 11.69 -9.79 -3.68
CA HIS A 28 11.73 -11.02 -4.48
C HIS A 28 10.38 -11.21 -5.20
N PRO A 29 10.30 -11.12 -6.54
CA PRO A 29 9.03 -11.11 -7.26
C PRO A 29 8.18 -12.37 -7.00
N LYS A 30 8.80 -13.55 -7.16
CA LYS A 30 8.11 -14.84 -6.94
C LYS A 30 7.71 -15.12 -5.50
N GLY A 31 8.47 -14.61 -4.53
CA GLY A 31 8.11 -14.74 -3.12
C GLY A 31 6.89 -13.89 -2.76
N LEU A 32 6.74 -12.73 -3.40
CA LEU A 32 5.58 -11.86 -3.21
C LEU A 32 4.35 -12.34 -3.95
N GLU A 33 4.50 -12.98 -5.11
CA GLU A 33 3.42 -13.72 -5.78
C GLU A 33 2.91 -14.85 -4.86
N TYR A 34 3.81 -15.70 -4.37
CA TYR A 34 3.46 -16.77 -3.43
C TYR A 34 2.79 -16.24 -2.14
N LEU A 35 3.24 -15.10 -1.61
CA LEU A 35 2.62 -14.45 -0.45
C LEU A 35 1.15 -14.11 -0.72
N VAL A 36 0.87 -13.46 -1.86
CA VAL A 36 -0.48 -13.06 -2.27
C VAL A 36 -1.36 -14.29 -2.49
N ASP A 37 -0.85 -15.29 -3.22
CA ASP A 37 -1.59 -16.53 -3.49
C ASP A 37 -1.97 -17.23 -2.18
N ARG A 38 -1.05 -17.30 -1.20
CA ARG A 38 -1.33 -17.90 0.11
C ARG A 38 -2.42 -17.14 0.88
N GLU A 39 -2.44 -15.81 0.83
CA GLU A 39 -3.48 -15.00 1.47
C GLU A 39 -4.84 -15.17 0.78
N ILE A 40 -4.87 -15.25 -0.55
CA ILE A 40 -6.08 -15.55 -1.34
C ILE A 40 -6.62 -16.94 -0.97
N GLU A 41 -5.76 -17.95 -0.96
CA GLU A 41 -6.14 -19.32 -0.61
C GLU A 41 -6.66 -19.44 0.83
N TYR A 42 -6.12 -18.65 1.75
CA TYR A 42 -6.65 -18.56 3.11
C TYR A 42 -8.09 -18.04 3.10
N VAL A 43 -8.38 -16.96 2.36
CA VAL A 43 -9.72 -16.35 2.29
C VAL A 43 -10.72 -17.28 1.62
N LYS A 44 -10.35 -17.96 0.53
CA LYS A 44 -11.23 -18.90 -0.17
C LYS A 44 -11.66 -20.10 0.67
N ARG A 45 -10.87 -20.48 1.68
CA ARG A 45 -11.21 -21.56 2.63
C ARG A 45 -12.20 -21.12 3.70
N GLN A 46 -12.43 -19.83 3.85
CA GLN A 46 -13.41 -19.30 4.80
C GLN A 46 -14.81 -19.35 4.21
N LYS A 47 -15.83 -19.17 5.06
CA LYS A 47 -17.21 -19.00 4.59
C LYS A 47 -17.30 -17.75 3.73
N ARG A 48 -18.03 -17.84 2.62
CA ARG A 48 -18.32 -16.69 1.75
C ARG A 48 -18.97 -15.57 2.56
N ILE A 49 -18.55 -14.35 2.29
CA ILE A 49 -19.03 -13.14 2.96
C ILE A 49 -20.07 -12.49 2.04
N ASP A 50 -21.22 -12.12 2.61
CA ASP A 50 -22.10 -11.15 1.95
C ASP A 50 -21.51 -9.75 2.18
N GLY A 51 -20.95 -9.17 1.12
CA GLY A 51 -20.07 -8.01 1.21
C GLY A 51 -20.24 -7.05 0.03
N PRO A 52 -19.45 -5.96 0.01
CA PRO A 52 -19.57 -4.90 -0.98
C PRO A 52 -19.34 -5.42 -2.40
N LYS A 53 -19.89 -4.71 -3.40
CA LYS A 53 -19.73 -5.06 -4.82
C LYS A 53 -18.63 -4.24 -5.47
N ASN A 54 -18.49 -2.97 -5.13
CA ASN A 54 -17.44 -2.10 -5.64
C ASN A 54 -16.65 -1.48 -4.48
N VAL A 55 -15.35 -1.76 -4.43
CA VAL A 55 -14.47 -1.35 -3.34
C VAL A 55 -13.28 -0.56 -3.85
N LEU A 56 -13.04 0.60 -3.22
CA LEU A 56 -11.80 1.35 -3.36
C LEU A 56 -10.92 1.11 -2.15
N VAL A 57 -9.65 0.77 -2.37
CA VAL A 57 -8.65 0.62 -1.30
C VAL A 57 -7.49 1.58 -1.54
N ILE A 58 -7.31 2.54 -0.64
CA ILE A 58 -6.22 3.51 -0.65
C ILE A 58 -5.12 2.98 0.27
N GLY A 59 -3.93 2.72 -0.28
CA GLY A 59 -2.88 1.96 0.41
C GLY A 59 -2.99 0.44 0.19
N ALA A 60 -3.34 0.01 -1.02
CA ALA A 60 -3.76 -1.36 -1.34
C ALA A 60 -2.63 -2.41 -1.47
N SER A 61 -1.36 -2.01 -1.35
CA SER A 61 -0.26 -2.85 -1.84
C SER A 61 0.39 -3.75 -0.80
N THR A 62 0.24 -3.47 0.49
CA THR A 62 0.85 -4.28 1.57
C THR A 62 -0.01 -4.25 2.82
N GLY A 63 0.27 -5.15 3.77
CA GLY A 63 -0.34 -5.16 5.10
C GLY A 63 -1.87 -5.18 5.04
N TYR A 64 -2.51 -4.38 5.89
CA TYR A 64 -3.97 -4.38 6.01
C TYR A 64 -4.70 -3.91 4.75
N GLY A 65 -4.12 -3.02 3.95
CA GLY A 65 -4.75 -2.58 2.71
C GLY A 65 -4.79 -3.71 1.68
N LEU A 66 -3.69 -4.45 1.51
CA LEU A 66 -3.67 -5.64 0.65
C LEU A 66 -4.66 -6.71 1.16
N ALA A 67 -4.63 -7.01 2.46
CA ALA A 67 -5.53 -7.99 3.05
C ALA A 67 -7.00 -7.59 2.86
N SER A 68 -7.35 -6.31 3.05
CA SER A 68 -8.70 -5.79 2.83
C SER A 68 -9.14 -5.97 1.37
N ARG A 69 -8.24 -5.69 0.42
CA ARG A 69 -8.51 -5.86 -1.01
C ARG A 69 -8.69 -7.34 -1.38
N ILE A 70 -7.89 -8.25 -0.81
CA ILE A 70 -8.02 -9.71 -0.98
C ILE A 70 -9.35 -10.20 -0.42
N VAL A 71 -9.73 -9.79 0.80
CA VAL A 71 -11.00 -10.18 1.41
C VAL A 71 -12.20 -9.68 0.58
N ALA A 72 -12.16 -8.43 0.11
CA ALA A 72 -13.22 -7.89 -0.73
C ALA A 72 -13.36 -8.67 -2.05
N ALA A 73 -12.26 -8.91 -2.77
CA ALA A 73 -12.31 -9.61 -4.05
C ALA A 73 -12.65 -11.10 -3.89
N PHE A 74 -11.87 -11.85 -3.11
CA PHE A 74 -11.96 -13.30 -3.06
C PHE A 74 -12.90 -13.84 -1.97
N GLY A 75 -13.28 -13.00 -1.00
CA GLY A 75 -14.23 -13.36 0.06
C GLY A 75 -15.69 -13.02 -0.29
N SER A 76 -15.92 -11.89 -0.98
CA SER A 76 -17.27 -11.43 -1.37
C SER A 76 -17.51 -11.30 -2.88
N GLY A 77 -16.48 -11.41 -3.72
CA GLY A 77 -16.60 -11.27 -5.17
C GLY A 77 -16.64 -9.82 -5.65
N ALA A 78 -16.06 -8.87 -4.89
CA ALA A 78 -16.11 -7.46 -5.21
C ALA A 78 -15.19 -7.09 -6.40
N ALA A 79 -15.64 -6.13 -7.21
CA ALA A 79 -14.78 -5.36 -8.09
C ALA A 79 -13.93 -4.40 -7.24
N THR A 80 -12.61 -4.37 -7.48
CA THR A 80 -11.68 -3.58 -6.66
C THR A 80 -10.84 -2.60 -7.46
N VAL A 81 -10.79 -1.36 -6.98
CA VAL A 81 -9.79 -0.35 -7.39
C VAL A 81 -8.81 -0.17 -6.22
N GLY A 82 -7.51 -0.31 -6.48
CA GLY A 82 -6.47 -0.17 -5.47
C GLY A 82 -5.48 0.92 -5.81
N VAL A 83 -5.19 1.81 -4.86
CA VAL A 83 -4.18 2.87 -4.99
C VAL A 83 -2.98 2.54 -4.12
N ALA A 84 -1.77 2.66 -4.66
CA ALA A 84 -0.55 2.53 -3.87
C ALA A 84 0.64 3.25 -4.50
N SER A 85 1.65 3.56 -3.69
CA SER A 85 2.96 3.92 -4.23
C SER A 85 3.70 2.68 -4.73
N GLY A 86 4.23 2.75 -5.94
CA GLY A 86 4.93 1.65 -6.58
C GLY A 86 6.18 2.13 -7.28
N ARG A 87 7.32 1.49 -7.00
CA ARG A 87 8.53 1.68 -7.82
C ARG A 87 8.63 0.49 -8.77
N HIS A 88 8.57 0.78 -10.06
CA HIS A 88 8.80 -0.21 -11.10
C HIS A 88 10.24 -0.75 -11.01
N PRO A 89 10.47 -2.02 -11.36
CA PRO A 89 11.81 -2.52 -11.56
C PRO A 89 12.51 -1.78 -12.71
N THR A 90 13.84 -1.72 -12.63
CA THR A 90 14.71 -1.28 -13.70
C THR A 90 15.66 -2.42 -14.11
N ALA A 91 16.47 -2.21 -15.14
CA ALA A 91 17.48 -3.19 -15.58
C ALA A 91 18.46 -3.60 -14.47
N VAL A 92 18.69 -2.74 -13.46
CA VAL A 92 19.71 -2.94 -12.42
C VAL A 92 19.13 -3.09 -11.00
N ARG A 93 17.81 -2.95 -10.83
CA ARG A 93 17.18 -2.97 -9.50
C ARG A 93 15.76 -3.52 -9.54
N THR A 94 15.42 -4.33 -8.54
CA THR A 94 14.04 -4.77 -8.32
C THR A 94 13.11 -3.58 -8.03
N GLY A 95 11.82 -3.78 -8.30
CA GLY A 95 10.76 -2.92 -7.81
C GLY A 95 10.65 -2.96 -6.28
N ASN A 96 9.72 -2.17 -5.73
CA ASN A 96 9.36 -2.30 -4.32
C ASN A 96 8.33 -3.44 -4.13
N VAL A 97 8.09 -3.80 -2.87
CA VAL A 97 7.13 -4.85 -2.51
C VAL A 97 5.77 -4.59 -3.14
N GLY A 98 5.27 -3.36 -3.00
CA GLY A 98 3.94 -2.98 -3.47
C GLY A 98 3.72 -3.13 -4.98
N HIS A 99 4.76 -2.95 -5.79
CA HIS A 99 4.68 -3.19 -7.23
C HIS A 99 4.34 -4.66 -7.53
N TYR A 100 5.04 -5.60 -6.89
CA TYR A 100 4.89 -7.03 -7.18
C TYR A 100 3.60 -7.60 -6.60
N THR A 101 3.21 -7.21 -5.39
CA THR A 101 1.98 -7.69 -4.74
C THR A 101 0.73 -7.22 -5.47
N MET A 102 0.66 -5.95 -5.86
CA MET A 102 -0.47 -5.41 -6.65
C MET A 102 -0.61 -6.11 -8.00
N ARG A 103 0.51 -6.39 -8.68
CA ARG A 103 0.50 -7.12 -9.95
C ARG A 103 0.13 -8.60 -9.79
N ALA A 104 0.55 -9.24 -8.71
CA ALA A 104 0.15 -10.61 -8.39
C ALA A 104 -1.36 -10.68 -8.10
N PHE A 105 -1.87 -9.75 -7.29
CA PHE A 105 -3.30 -9.60 -7.04
C PHE A 105 -4.11 -9.43 -8.32
N ASP A 106 -3.72 -8.49 -9.20
CA ASP A 106 -4.47 -8.23 -10.44
C ASP A 106 -4.48 -9.48 -11.36
N ARG A 107 -3.39 -10.26 -11.41
CA ARG A 107 -3.34 -11.52 -12.16
C ARG A 107 -4.28 -12.57 -11.58
N ALA A 108 -4.25 -12.75 -10.26
CA ALA A 108 -5.12 -13.71 -9.58
C ALA A 108 -6.60 -13.34 -9.75
N ALA A 109 -6.97 -12.08 -9.56
CA ALA A 109 -8.34 -11.60 -9.73
C ALA A 109 -8.83 -11.80 -11.17
N SER A 110 -8.01 -11.43 -12.16
CA SER A 110 -8.32 -11.62 -13.58
C SER A 110 -8.53 -13.10 -13.94
N SER A 111 -7.74 -14.00 -13.35
CA SER A 111 -7.89 -15.45 -13.57
C SER A 111 -9.22 -16.02 -13.08
N GLU A 112 -9.90 -15.31 -12.18
CA GLU A 112 -11.23 -15.67 -11.64
C GLU A 112 -12.35 -14.81 -12.23
N GLY A 113 -12.06 -13.98 -13.22
CA GLY A 113 -13.04 -13.07 -13.82
C GLY A 113 -13.49 -11.93 -12.90
N LEU A 114 -12.73 -11.65 -11.83
CA LEU A 114 -13.00 -10.54 -10.92
C LEU A 114 -12.37 -9.25 -11.48
N TYR A 115 -13.13 -8.16 -11.47
CA TYR A 115 -12.60 -6.86 -11.86
C TYR A 115 -11.58 -6.36 -10.83
N ALA A 116 -10.37 -6.05 -11.31
CA ALA A 116 -9.30 -5.49 -10.50
C ALA A 116 -8.55 -4.40 -11.29
N ARG A 117 -8.42 -3.21 -10.70
CA ARG A 117 -7.64 -2.11 -11.25
C ARG A 117 -6.67 -1.56 -10.20
N SER A 118 -5.38 -1.61 -10.51
CA SER A 118 -4.32 -1.02 -9.70
C SER A 118 -3.85 0.32 -10.28
N ILE A 119 -3.80 1.35 -9.45
CA ILE A 119 -3.29 2.69 -9.78
C ILE A 119 -2.04 2.96 -8.93
N PHE A 120 -0.97 3.42 -9.57
CA PHE A 120 0.30 3.68 -8.91
C PHE A 120 0.60 5.17 -8.85
N GLY A 121 0.74 5.72 -7.65
CA GLY A 121 1.11 7.12 -7.46
C GLY A 121 1.06 7.57 -6.01
N ASP A 122 1.24 8.88 -5.81
CA ASP A 122 1.07 9.53 -4.52
C ASP A 122 -0.42 9.72 -4.24
N ALA A 123 -0.97 8.94 -3.31
CA ALA A 123 -2.40 9.02 -3.00
C ALA A 123 -2.79 10.36 -2.33
N PHE A 124 -1.81 11.14 -1.85
CA PHE A 124 -2.07 12.49 -1.35
C PHE A 124 -2.33 13.49 -2.48
N SER A 125 -1.91 13.20 -3.70
CA SER A 125 -1.99 14.10 -4.84
C SER A 125 -3.43 14.22 -5.38
N ASP A 126 -3.75 15.36 -5.97
CA ASP A 126 -5.05 15.57 -6.62
C ASP A 126 -5.15 14.73 -7.89
N GLU A 127 -4.04 14.57 -8.62
CA GLU A 127 -3.97 13.83 -9.87
C GLU A 127 -4.37 12.37 -9.69
N ILE A 128 -3.93 11.72 -8.61
CA ILE A 128 -4.30 10.32 -8.33
C ILE A 128 -5.75 10.21 -7.86
N LYS A 129 -6.27 11.20 -7.15
CA LYS A 129 -7.69 11.24 -6.80
C LYS A 129 -8.56 11.38 -8.05
N ASP A 130 -8.15 12.23 -8.99
CA ASP A 130 -8.85 12.43 -10.26
C ASP A 130 -8.78 11.19 -11.15
N GLU A 131 -7.61 10.54 -11.27
CA GLU A 131 -7.47 9.28 -12.01
C GLU A 131 -8.42 8.20 -11.44
N VAL A 132 -8.55 8.09 -10.12
CA VAL A 132 -9.50 7.17 -9.49
C VAL A 132 -10.94 7.54 -9.88
N VAL A 133 -11.32 8.81 -9.80
CA VAL A 133 -12.67 9.26 -10.18
C VAL A 133 -12.97 8.92 -11.65
N GLU A 134 -12.01 9.11 -12.56
CA GLU A 134 -12.16 8.75 -13.96
C GLU A 134 -12.33 7.25 -14.17
N VAL A 135 -11.55 6.43 -13.47
CA VAL A 135 -11.68 4.96 -13.50
C VAL A 135 -13.07 4.53 -13.02
N LEU A 136 -13.55 5.11 -11.91
CA LEU A 136 -14.87 4.78 -11.37
C LEU A 136 -16.00 5.21 -12.32
N LYS A 137 -15.92 6.42 -12.89
CA LYS A 137 -16.91 6.93 -13.86
C LYS A 137 -16.93 6.10 -15.14
N SER A 138 -15.77 5.81 -15.72
CA SER A 138 -15.68 5.00 -16.96
C SER A 138 -16.14 3.56 -16.76
N GLY A 139 -15.98 3.01 -15.55
CA GLY A 139 -16.53 1.71 -15.17
C GLY A 139 -17.99 1.73 -14.73
N ASN A 140 -18.65 2.90 -14.69
CA ASN A 140 -19.97 3.10 -14.06
C ASN A 140 -20.05 2.48 -12.66
N MET A 141 -18.97 2.59 -11.88
CA MET A 141 -18.80 1.97 -10.57
C MET A 141 -19.26 2.92 -9.47
N LYS A 142 -20.39 2.60 -8.85
CA LYS A 142 -20.79 3.21 -7.57
C LYS A 142 -20.12 2.45 -6.43
N LEU A 143 -19.27 3.13 -5.66
CA LEU A 143 -18.57 2.51 -4.53
C LEU A 143 -19.53 2.19 -3.37
N ASP A 144 -19.38 1.00 -2.80
CA ASP A 144 -20.07 0.58 -1.56
C ASP A 144 -19.15 0.70 -0.35
N LEU A 145 -17.83 0.64 -0.58
CA LEU A 145 -16.82 0.69 0.47
C LEU A 145 -15.56 1.42 0.00
N VAL A 146 -15.07 2.31 0.86
CA VAL A 146 -13.74 2.93 0.76
C VAL A 146 -12.91 2.51 1.96
N VAL A 147 -11.77 1.87 1.72
CA VAL A 147 -10.79 1.51 2.74
C VAL A 147 -9.62 2.49 2.67
N TYR A 148 -9.40 3.26 3.73
CA TYR A 148 -8.25 4.16 3.86
C TYR A 148 -7.19 3.51 4.75
N SER A 149 -6.22 2.83 4.13
CA SER A 149 -5.15 2.06 4.77
C SER A 149 -3.77 2.58 4.37
N LEU A 150 -3.61 3.90 4.40
CA LEU A 150 -2.37 4.56 4.00
C LEU A 150 -1.40 4.67 5.20
N ALA A 151 -0.14 4.32 4.96
CA ALA A 151 0.96 4.57 5.90
C ALA A 151 2.09 5.27 5.15
N ALA A 152 2.43 6.48 5.58
CA ALA A 152 3.46 7.29 4.95
C ALA A 152 4.31 8.02 6.00
N SER A 153 5.59 8.22 5.68
CA SER A 153 6.50 9.03 6.51
C SER A 153 6.35 10.52 6.25
N SER A 154 5.72 10.90 5.13
CA SER A 154 5.61 12.28 4.69
C SER A 154 4.42 12.46 3.77
N ARG A 155 3.92 13.69 3.71
CA ARG A 155 2.84 14.14 2.82
C ARG A 155 3.27 15.42 2.15
N LYS A 156 3.17 15.46 0.82
CA LYS A 156 3.25 16.70 0.05
C LYS A 156 1.85 17.28 -0.05
N ILE A 157 1.67 18.54 0.34
CA ILE A 157 0.39 19.21 0.27
C ILE A 157 0.12 19.62 -1.19
N PRO A 158 -1.01 19.20 -1.79
CA PRO A 158 -1.40 19.65 -3.12
C PRO A 158 -1.53 21.18 -3.20
N GLY A 159 -1.23 21.76 -4.36
CA GLY A 159 -1.28 23.21 -4.59
C GLY A 159 -0.11 24.02 -4.00
N THR A 160 0.29 23.77 -2.74
CA THR A 160 1.38 24.54 -2.10
C THR A 160 2.76 23.89 -2.28
N GLY A 161 2.81 22.57 -2.44
CA GLY A 161 4.06 21.80 -2.52
C GLY A 161 4.81 21.66 -1.20
N GLU A 162 4.27 22.21 -0.09
CA GLU A 162 4.84 22.05 1.26
C GLU A 162 4.89 20.57 1.64
N ILE A 163 5.98 20.13 2.27
CA ILE A 163 6.17 18.73 2.67
C ILE A 163 6.18 18.63 4.20
N PHE A 164 5.15 18.00 4.75
CA PHE A 164 5.13 17.58 6.14
C PHE A 164 5.77 16.21 6.30
N ARG A 165 6.48 16.01 7.40
CA ARG A 165 7.08 14.72 7.77
C ARG A 165 6.50 14.28 9.10
N GLY A 166 6.10 13.01 9.17
CA GLY A 166 5.68 12.39 10.40
C GLY A 166 6.88 12.10 11.30
N SER A 167 6.64 12.07 12.60
CA SER A 167 7.60 11.66 13.60
C SER A 167 6.93 10.67 14.57
N ILE A 168 7.72 9.76 15.13
CA ILE A 168 7.28 8.83 16.17
C ILE A 168 8.09 9.17 17.42
N ARG A 169 7.55 10.07 18.24
CA ARG A 169 8.17 10.60 19.46
C ARG A 169 7.12 10.76 20.56
N PRO A 170 7.47 10.58 21.84
CA PRO A 170 6.54 10.83 22.95
C PRO A 170 6.20 12.32 23.07
N ILE A 171 5.10 12.66 23.74
CA ILE A 171 4.75 14.06 24.05
C ILE A 171 5.08 14.36 25.51
N GLY A 172 5.65 15.53 25.77
CA GLY A 172 5.91 16.06 27.11
C GLY A 172 7.17 15.52 27.79
N ARG A 173 7.35 14.20 27.87
CA ARG A 173 8.53 13.58 28.52
C ARG A 173 9.21 12.55 27.65
N SER A 174 10.50 12.33 27.88
CA SER A 174 11.26 11.29 27.20
C SER A 174 10.70 9.91 27.52
N TYR A 175 10.87 8.99 26.58
CA TYR A 175 10.46 7.59 26.72
C TYR A 175 11.67 6.70 26.51
N SER A 176 11.97 5.85 27.49
CA SER A 176 13.02 4.83 27.37
C SER A 176 12.47 3.44 27.63
N SER A 177 12.86 2.48 26.80
CA SER A 177 12.42 1.08 26.93
C SER A 177 13.41 0.10 26.32
N LYS A 178 13.26 -1.18 26.67
CA LYS A 178 13.97 -2.28 26.02
C LYS A 178 13.42 -2.48 24.60
N SER A 179 14.29 -2.69 23.64
CA SER A 179 13.96 -3.03 22.26
C SER A 179 14.89 -4.12 21.74
N LEU A 180 14.37 -4.98 20.86
CA LEU A 180 15.17 -5.93 20.11
C LEU A 180 15.82 -5.21 18.92
N ASP A 181 17.15 -5.33 18.79
CA ASP A 181 17.86 -4.95 17.57
C ASP A 181 17.93 -6.17 16.63
N ALA A 182 17.17 -6.14 15.55
CA ALA A 182 17.07 -7.27 14.62
C ALA A 182 18.38 -7.58 13.86
N GLY A 183 19.32 -6.64 13.79
CA GLY A 183 20.60 -6.86 13.10
C GLY A 183 21.64 -7.54 13.99
N THR A 184 21.56 -7.33 15.30
CA THR A 184 22.49 -7.92 16.28
C THR A 184 21.86 -8.99 17.17
N GLU A 185 20.54 -9.16 17.08
CA GLU A 185 19.72 -10.06 17.90
C GLU A 185 19.83 -9.80 19.41
N LYS A 186 20.19 -8.57 19.80
CA LYS A 186 20.39 -8.17 21.19
C LYS A 186 19.27 -7.26 21.67
N ILE A 187 18.93 -7.42 22.95
CA ILE A 187 18.08 -6.46 23.67
C ILE A 187 18.94 -5.24 24.00
N LYS A 188 18.50 -4.06 23.58
CA LYS A 188 19.11 -2.77 23.92
C LYS A 188 18.10 -1.83 24.56
N MET A 189 18.59 -0.90 25.36
CA MET A 189 17.78 0.25 25.77
C MET A 189 17.74 1.27 24.63
N ILE A 190 16.55 1.74 24.29
CA ILE A 190 16.35 2.88 23.39
C ILE A 190 15.70 4.02 24.17
N SER A 191 16.02 5.26 23.82
CA SER A 191 15.39 6.46 24.38
C SER A 191 14.96 7.39 23.25
N PHE A 192 13.81 8.02 23.43
CA PHE A 192 13.25 9.01 22.53
C PHE A 192 12.98 10.30 23.29
N GLU A 193 13.49 11.40 22.75
CA GLU A 193 13.17 12.73 23.26
C GLU A 193 11.74 13.14 22.90
N PRO A 194 11.11 14.01 23.70
CA PRO A 194 9.80 14.55 23.40
C PRO A 194 9.71 15.16 22.00
N ALA A 195 8.55 15.02 21.37
CA ALA A 195 8.19 15.68 20.13
C ALA A 195 8.18 17.20 20.31
N THR A 196 8.72 17.92 19.33
CA THR A 196 8.51 19.36 19.19
C THR A 196 7.10 19.66 18.66
N GLU A 197 6.66 20.91 18.70
CA GLU A 197 5.38 21.30 18.10
C GLU A 197 5.33 21.01 16.60
N ALA A 198 6.47 21.17 15.91
CA ALA A 198 6.61 20.85 14.49
C ALA A 198 6.47 19.34 14.23
N ASP A 199 7.05 18.50 15.10
CA ASP A 199 6.93 17.04 15.06
C ASP A 199 5.46 16.59 15.19
N ILE A 200 4.73 17.20 16.13
CA ILE A 200 3.30 16.93 16.38
C ILE A 200 2.46 17.36 15.18
N LYS A 201 2.63 18.61 14.72
CA LYS A 201 1.93 19.13 13.53
C LYS A 201 2.21 18.26 12.30
N GLY A 202 3.46 17.84 12.11
CA GLY A 202 3.85 16.95 11.02
C GLY A 202 3.17 15.59 11.10
N ALA A 203 3.16 14.95 12.27
CA ALA A 203 2.47 13.69 12.49
C ALA A 203 0.96 13.79 12.19
N VAL A 204 0.29 14.84 12.68
CA VAL A 204 -1.14 15.08 12.42
C VAL A 204 -1.39 15.37 10.94
N LYS A 205 -0.55 16.17 10.26
CA LYS A 205 -0.73 16.48 8.83
C LYS A 205 -0.52 15.28 7.92
N VAL A 206 0.38 14.36 8.28
CA VAL A 206 0.70 13.17 7.48
C VAL A 206 -0.25 12.00 7.76
N MET A 207 -0.53 11.72 9.04
CA MET A 207 -1.27 10.51 9.47
C MET A 207 -2.64 10.81 10.09
N GLY A 208 -3.04 12.07 10.18
CA GLY A 208 -4.40 12.46 10.58
C GLY A 208 -5.43 12.26 9.46
N GLY A 209 -6.67 12.67 9.72
CA GLY A 209 -7.82 12.39 8.84
C GLY A 209 -8.01 13.33 7.65
N GLU A 210 -7.20 14.38 7.51
CA GLU A 210 -7.43 15.43 6.50
C GLU A 210 -7.38 14.89 5.07
N ASP A 211 -6.43 14.02 4.72
CA ASP A 211 -6.40 13.46 3.37
C ASP A 211 -7.55 12.49 3.11
N TRP A 212 -7.97 11.73 4.13
CA TRP A 212 -9.14 10.86 4.03
C TRP A 212 -10.40 11.68 3.72
N GLU A 213 -10.62 12.81 4.40
CA GLU A 213 -11.71 13.73 4.11
C GLU A 213 -11.65 14.26 2.66
N LEU A 214 -10.46 14.64 2.17
CA LEU A 214 -10.27 15.06 0.78
C LEU A 214 -10.63 13.95 -0.22
N TRP A 215 -10.29 12.70 0.07
CA TRP A 215 -10.70 11.55 -0.75
C TRP A 215 -12.22 11.41 -0.78
N ILE A 216 -12.88 11.41 0.38
CA ILE A 216 -14.34 11.25 0.45
C ILE A 216 -15.05 12.39 -0.29
N ASN A 217 -14.61 13.64 -0.09
CA ASN A 217 -15.18 14.80 -0.78
C ASN A 217 -15.00 14.74 -2.30
N ARG A 218 -13.87 14.21 -2.79
CA ARG A 218 -13.62 14.07 -4.24
C ARG A 218 -14.46 12.95 -4.88
N LEU A 219 -14.88 11.96 -4.09
CA LEU A 219 -15.64 10.79 -4.55
C LEU A 219 -17.16 11.00 -4.58
N GLN A 220 -17.66 12.06 -3.93
CA GLN A 220 -19.07 12.47 -3.94
C GLN A 220 -19.45 13.15 -5.25
#